data_AF-A0A7Y2R7U8-F1
#
_entry.id   AF-A0A7Y2R7U8-F1
#
_cell.length_a   1.000
_cell.length_b   1.000
_cell.length_c   1.000
_cell.angle_alpha   90.00
_cell.angle_beta   90.00
_cell.angle_gamma   90.00
#
_symmetry.space_group_name_H-M   'P 1'
#
loop_
_entity.id
_entity.type
_entity.pdbx_description
1 polymer ?
#
loop_
_entity_poly.entity_id
_entity_poly.type
_entity_poly.pdbx_seq_one_letter_code
_entity_poly.pdbx_strand_id
1 'polypeptide(L)'
;MFRYLLGAILASVPLAAANAEPPNFCRTSFKPNEPIESRFMGIDYALIMHVLAERYCGAEPKPMRPRFLQYVEKQGCGPGTEIYSELEAAIAKTEGASLKLLAQNGDPALALSEPQVQEWASSATQELGGCDALKAAHDAELQQ
;
A
#
# COMPACT_ATOMS: atom_id res chain seq x y z
N MET A 1 -38.30 34.76 -0.93
CA MET A 1 -37.40 34.51 0.22
C MET A 1 -36.93 33.05 0.33
N PHE A 2 -37.71 32.05 -0.12
CA PHE A 2 -37.29 30.63 -0.12
C PHE A 2 -36.09 30.28 -1.03
N ARG A 3 -35.82 31.08 -2.08
CA ARG A 3 -34.70 30.84 -3.03
C ARG A 3 -33.32 31.15 -2.46
N TYR A 4 -33.22 32.05 -1.47
CA TYR A 4 -31.94 32.40 -0.85
C TYR A 4 -31.53 31.42 0.27
N LEU A 5 -32.50 30.74 0.89
CA LEU A 5 -32.25 29.69 1.89
C LEU A 5 -31.65 28.42 1.29
N LEU A 6 -32.05 28.04 0.07
CA LEU A 6 -31.48 26.88 -0.64
C LEU A 6 -30.03 27.10 -1.09
N GLY A 7 -29.66 28.33 -1.43
CA GLY A 7 -28.27 28.68 -1.80
C GLY A 7 -27.30 28.59 -0.62
N ALA A 8 -27.75 28.93 0.59
CA ALA A 8 -26.93 28.81 1.80
C ALA A 8 -26.64 27.35 2.17
N ILE A 9 -27.62 26.45 2.00
CA ILE A 9 -27.46 25.02 2.31
C ILE A 9 -26.49 24.36 1.31
N LEU A 10 -26.62 24.67 0.02
CA LEU A 10 -25.73 24.16 -1.04
C LEU A 10 -24.29 24.66 -0.92
N ALA A 11 -24.06 25.84 -0.34
CA ALA A 11 -22.72 26.38 -0.10
C ALA A 11 -22.06 25.86 1.21
N SER A 12 -22.85 25.36 2.16
CA SER A 12 -22.33 24.80 3.43
C SER A 12 -21.97 23.31 3.37
N VAL A 13 -22.54 22.54 2.44
CA VAL A 13 -22.21 21.11 2.27
C VAL A 13 -20.76 20.87 1.80
N PRO A 14 -20.18 21.65 0.87
CA PRO A 14 -18.78 21.49 0.47
C PRO A 14 -17.80 21.79 1.62
N LEU A 15 -18.15 22.74 2.50
CA LEU A 15 -17.30 23.12 3.64
C LEU A 15 -17.31 22.06 4.74
N ALA A 16 -18.43 21.33 4.93
CA ALA A 16 -18.49 20.21 5.86
C ALA A 16 -17.67 18.99 5.37
N ALA A 17 -17.64 18.74 4.06
CA ALA A 17 -16.82 17.67 3.48
C ALA A 17 -15.32 17.97 3.53
N ALA A 18 -14.92 19.25 3.40
CA ALA A 18 -13.53 19.67 3.52
C ALA A 18 -12.99 19.68 4.96
N ASN A 19 -13.87 19.74 5.95
CA ASN A 19 -13.54 19.72 7.39
C ASN A 19 -13.98 18.43 8.09
N ALA A 20 -14.38 17.41 7.34
CA ALA A 20 -14.53 16.09 7.91
C ALA A 20 -13.12 15.63 8.29
N GLU A 21 -12.84 15.61 9.60
CA GLU A 21 -11.63 14.97 10.10
C GLU A 21 -11.56 13.58 9.44
N PRO A 22 -10.38 13.19 8.92
CA PRO A 22 -10.19 11.84 8.46
C PRO A 22 -10.73 10.87 9.52
N PRO A 23 -11.23 9.68 9.13
CA PRO A 23 -11.60 8.67 10.10
C PRO A 23 -10.52 8.57 11.19
N ASN A 24 -10.87 8.35 12.46
CA ASN A 24 -9.92 8.43 13.59
C ASN A 24 -8.65 7.54 13.40
N PHE A 25 -8.69 6.56 12.49
CA PHE A 25 -7.55 5.73 12.09
C PHE A 25 -6.63 6.36 11.01
N CYS A 26 -7.11 7.31 10.21
CA CYS A 26 -6.36 8.06 9.21
C CYS A 26 -5.64 9.26 9.85
N ARG A 27 -4.80 8.98 10.84
CA ARG A 27 -4.09 10.00 11.62
C ARG A 27 -2.94 10.62 10.84
N THR A 28 -2.50 11.79 11.27
CA THR A 28 -1.32 12.49 10.74
C THR A 28 -0.05 12.26 11.56
N SER A 29 -0.16 11.64 12.74
CA SER A 29 0.97 11.28 13.62
C SER A 29 0.54 10.33 14.74
N PHE A 30 1.37 9.35 15.10
CA PHE A 30 1.23 8.55 16.33
C PHE A 30 2.09 9.12 17.48
N LYS A 31 1.56 9.15 18.71
CA LYS A 31 2.36 9.46 19.90
C LYS A 31 2.90 8.18 20.55
N PRO A 32 4.04 8.26 21.25
CA PRO A 32 4.54 7.11 22.02
C PRO A 32 3.48 6.60 23.00
N ASN A 33 3.32 5.27 23.08
CA ASN A 33 2.36 4.55 23.93
C ASN A 33 0.87 4.70 23.55
N GLU A 34 0.54 5.19 22.36
CA GLU A 34 -0.82 5.10 21.85
C GLU A 34 -1.16 3.65 21.45
N PRO A 35 -2.46 3.26 21.51
CA PRO A 35 -2.89 1.99 20.95
C PRO A 35 -2.50 1.88 19.48
N ILE A 36 -1.89 0.74 19.11
CA ILE A 36 -1.49 0.46 17.74
C ILE A 36 -2.74 0.36 16.86
N GLU A 37 -2.78 1.13 15.78
CA GLU A 37 -3.80 0.98 14.74
C GLU A 37 -3.50 -0.29 13.94
N SER A 38 -4.40 -1.28 14.01
CA SER A 38 -4.17 -2.61 13.44
C SER A 38 -4.70 -2.75 12.02
N ARG A 39 -5.55 -1.83 11.53
CA ARG A 39 -6.20 -1.93 10.22
C ARG A 39 -5.22 -2.01 9.05
N PHE A 40 -4.09 -1.31 9.17
CA PHE A 40 -3.05 -1.26 8.14
C PHE A 40 -1.79 -2.03 8.53
N MET A 41 -1.82 -2.72 9.69
CA MET A 41 -0.70 -3.51 10.16
C MET A 41 -0.40 -4.63 9.16
N GLY A 42 0.86 -4.75 8.77
CA GLY A 42 1.31 -5.76 7.81
C GLY A 42 1.12 -5.38 6.34
N ILE A 43 0.59 -4.20 6.00
CA ILE A 43 0.51 -3.77 4.59
C ILE A 43 1.89 -3.66 3.95
N ASP A 44 2.88 -3.09 4.65
CA ASP A 44 4.26 -3.01 4.15
C ASP A 44 4.85 -4.40 3.87
N TYR A 45 4.67 -5.33 4.81
CA TYR A 45 5.10 -6.72 4.62
C TYR A 45 4.38 -7.39 3.44
N ALA A 46 3.06 -7.23 3.35
CA ALA A 46 2.27 -7.78 2.24
C ALA A 46 2.71 -7.21 0.88
N LEU A 47 3.03 -5.91 0.83
CA LEU A 47 3.57 -5.24 -0.34
C LEU A 47 4.92 -5.87 -0.74
N ILE A 48 5.87 -5.96 0.18
CA ILE A 48 7.19 -6.53 -0.09
C ILE A 48 7.09 -7.98 -0.58
N MET A 49 6.27 -8.80 0.08
CA MET A 49 6.07 -10.21 -0.29
C MET A 49 5.42 -10.35 -1.66
N HIS A 50 4.49 -9.47 -2.00
CA HIS A 50 3.87 -9.44 -3.32
C HIS A 50 4.90 -9.14 -4.41
N VAL A 51 5.70 -8.07 -4.25
CA VAL A 51 6.74 -7.69 -5.21
C VAL A 51 7.84 -8.73 -5.29
N LEU A 52 8.19 -9.38 -4.17
CA LEU A 52 9.15 -10.48 -4.13
C LEU A 52 8.70 -11.62 -5.03
N ALA A 53 7.44 -12.04 -4.90
CA ALA A 53 6.88 -13.13 -5.68
C ALA A 53 6.74 -12.77 -7.17
N GLU A 54 6.23 -11.58 -7.50
CA GLU A 54 6.13 -11.11 -8.89
C GLU A 54 7.51 -11.06 -9.57
N ARG A 55 8.51 -10.51 -8.89
CA ARG A 55 9.88 -10.40 -9.41
C ARG A 55 10.53 -11.76 -9.56
N TYR A 56 10.32 -12.69 -8.63
CA TYR A 56 10.78 -14.08 -8.74
C TYR A 56 10.19 -14.79 -9.96
N CYS A 57 8.89 -14.58 -10.20
CA CYS A 57 8.19 -15.14 -11.34
C CYS A 57 8.53 -14.47 -12.67
N GLY A 58 9.27 -13.35 -12.66
CA GLY A 58 9.61 -12.58 -13.85
C GLY A 58 8.42 -11.84 -14.44
N ALA A 59 7.46 -11.41 -13.61
CA ALA A 59 6.45 -10.45 -14.03
C ALA A 59 7.11 -9.09 -14.33
N GLU A 60 6.57 -8.34 -15.29
CA GLU A 60 7.10 -7.01 -15.60
C GLU A 60 6.86 -6.05 -14.43
N PRO A 61 7.86 -5.25 -14.00
CA PRO A 61 7.63 -4.29 -12.92
C PRO A 61 6.53 -3.29 -13.28
N LYS A 62 5.53 -3.14 -12.42
CA LYS A 62 4.47 -2.12 -12.56
C LYS A 62 4.51 -1.10 -11.42
N PRO A 63 4.07 0.14 -11.67
CA PRO A 63 3.89 1.12 -10.60
C PRO A 63 2.93 0.55 -9.55
N MET A 64 3.38 0.46 -8.31
CA MET A 64 2.58 -0.10 -7.21
C MET A 64 1.67 0.97 -6.59
N ARG A 65 2.05 2.24 -6.77
CA ARG A 65 1.32 3.42 -6.27
C ARG A 65 -0.18 3.37 -6.57
N PRO A 66 -0.65 3.17 -7.81
CA PRO A 66 -2.08 3.21 -8.10
C PRO A 66 -2.88 2.08 -7.43
N ARG A 67 -2.24 0.97 -7.04
CA ARG A 67 -2.91 -0.17 -6.42
C ARG A 67 -3.05 0.00 -4.91
N PHE A 68 -1.93 0.25 -4.26
CA PHE A 68 -1.84 0.28 -2.80
C PHE A 68 -2.29 1.63 -2.22
N LEU A 69 -1.91 2.75 -2.84
CA LEU A 69 -2.35 4.07 -2.36
C LEU A 69 -3.84 4.27 -2.64
N GLN A 70 -4.36 3.82 -3.78
CA GLN A 70 -5.80 3.91 -4.07
C GLN A 70 -6.64 3.08 -3.08
N TYR A 71 -6.13 1.92 -2.61
CA TYR A 71 -6.81 1.18 -1.54
C TYR A 71 -6.93 2.01 -0.27
N VAL A 72 -5.84 2.64 0.17
CA VAL A 72 -5.80 3.47 1.38
C VAL A 72 -6.65 4.74 1.23
N GLU A 73 -6.64 5.37 0.04
CA GLU A 73 -7.54 6.48 -0.30
C GLU A 73 -9.02 6.08 -0.25
N LYS A 74 -9.38 4.89 -0.76
CA LYS A 74 -10.75 4.36 -0.67
C LYS A 74 -11.19 4.08 0.77
N GLN A 75 -10.25 3.86 1.70
CA GLN A 75 -10.54 3.78 3.13
C GLN A 75 -10.68 5.16 3.81
N GLY A 76 -10.49 6.26 3.05
CA GLY A 76 -10.57 7.64 3.54
C GLY A 76 -9.24 8.22 4.02
N CYS A 77 -8.12 7.51 3.85
CA CYS A 77 -6.81 8.03 4.22
C CYS A 77 -6.07 8.52 2.96
N GLY A 78 -6.18 9.81 2.67
CA GLY A 78 -5.52 10.43 1.53
C GLY A 78 -4.09 10.92 1.81
N PRO A 79 -3.49 11.65 0.85
CA PRO A 79 -2.23 12.36 1.05
C PRO A 79 -2.24 13.22 2.32
N GLY A 80 -1.14 13.20 3.07
CA GLY A 80 -1.00 13.92 4.34
C GLY A 80 -1.36 13.10 5.58
N THR A 81 -1.93 11.90 5.41
CA THR A 81 -2.04 10.92 6.49
C THR A 81 -0.73 10.14 6.65
N GLU A 82 -0.45 9.68 7.86
CA GLU A 82 0.76 8.93 8.18
C GLU A 82 0.81 7.62 7.40
N ILE A 83 -0.28 6.86 7.40
CA ILE A 83 -0.35 5.59 6.65
C ILE A 83 -0.11 5.78 5.15
N TYR A 84 -0.63 6.85 4.55
CA TYR A 84 -0.39 7.14 3.14
C TYR A 84 1.11 7.38 2.90
N SER A 85 1.75 8.13 3.79
CA SER A 85 3.17 8.48 3.70
C SER A 85 4.08 7.28 3.95
N GLU A 86 3.75 6.43 4.92
CA GLU A 86 4.43 5.16 5.20
C GLU A 86 4.35 4.22 3.99
N LEU A 87 3.16 4.06 3.41
CA LEU A 87 2.94 3.21 2.26
C LEU A 87 3.65 3.75 1.01
N GLU A 88 3.65 5.07 0.82
CA GLU A 88 4.42 5.71 -0.25
C GLU A 88 5.93 5.44 -0.11
N ALA A 89 6.46 5.55 1.11
CA ALA A 89 7.86 5.23 1.40
C ALA A 89 8.18 3.74 1.20
N ALA A 90 7.27 2.85 1.61
CA ALA A 90 7.40 1.41 1.39
C ALA A 90 7.42 1.08 -0.12
N ILE A 91 6.49 1.64 -0.88
CA ILE A 91 6.45 1.49 -2.34
C ILE A 91 7.76 1.95 -2.98
N ALA A 92 8.25 3.13 -2.62
CA ALA A 92 9.52 3.65 -3.12
C ALA A 92 10.72 2.72 -2.80
N LYS A 93 10.70 1.99 -1.67
CA LYS A 93 11.73 0.99 -1.34
C LYS A 93 11.63 -0.27 -2.19
N THR A 94 10.43 -0.66 -2.60
CA THR A 94 10.20 -1.89 -3.39
C THR A 94 10.36 -1.68 -4.90
N GLU A 95 10.02 -0.49 -5.39
CA GLU A 95 10.20 -0.07 -6.79
C GLU A 95 11.70 -0.05 -7.11
N GLY A 96 12.14 -0.97 -7.98
CA GLY A 96 13.55 -1.13 -8.35
C GLY A 96 14.43 -1.94 -7.39
N ALA A 97 13.90 -2.46 -6.28
CA ALA A 97 14.68 -3.32 -5.38
C ALA A 97 15.22 -4.58 -6.08
N SER A 98 16.35 -5.13 -5.64
CA SER A 98 16.75 -6.46 -6.09
C SER A 98 15.89 -7.54 -5.41
N LEU A 99 15.82 -8.74 -6.00
CA LEU A 99 15.16 -9.88 -5.36
C LEU A 99 15.72 -10.14 -3.94
N LYS A 100 17.05 -9.98 -3.79
CA LYS A 100 17.74 -10.09 -2.50
C LYS A 100 17.27 -9.04 -1.50
N LEU A 101 17.21 -7.77 -1.89
CA LEU A 101 16.77 -6.69 -0.98
C LEU A 101 15.31 -6.88 -0.53
N LEU A 102 14.45 -7.39 -1.41
CA LEU A 102 13.07 -7.74 -1.06
C LEU A 102 13.01 -8.91 -0.07
N ALA A 103 13.80 -9.97 -0.29
CA ALA A 103 13.88 -11.09 0.65
C ALA A 103 14.43 -10.67 2.03
N GLN A 104 15.24 -9.61 2.07
CA GLN A 104 15.74 -8.99 3.28
C GLN A 104 14.75 -7.99 3.92
N ASN A 105 13.50 -7.92 3.44
CA ASN A 105 12.50 -6.96 3.89
C ASN A 105 12.98 -5.49 3.84
N GLY A 106 13.81 -5.16 2.84
CA GLY A 106 14.38 -3.82 2.65
C GLY A 106 15.57 -3.47 3.56
N ASP A 107 16.02 -4.37 4.43
CA ASP A 107 17.18 -4.15 5.29
C ASP A 107 18.44 -4.84 4.73
N PRO A 108 19.38 -4.09 4.12
CA PRO A 108 20.59 -4.69 3.56
C PRO A 108 21.53 -5.33 4.61
N ALA A 109 21.35 -5.02 5.91
CA ALA A 109 22.15 -5.60 6.99
C ALA A 109 21.77 -7.06 7.30
N LEU A 110 20.57 -7.50 6.91
CA LEU A 110 20.13 -8.89 7.05
C LEU A 110 20.91 -9.79 6.08
N ALA A 111 21.94 -10.49 6.56
CA ALA A 111 22.78 -11.32 5.70
C ALA A 111 22.03 -12.58 5.21
N LEU A 112 21.44 -12.51 4.02
CA LEU A 112 20.87 -13.66 3.31
C LEU A 112 21.82 -14.18 2.22
N SER A 113 22.02 -15.49 2.21
CA SER A 113 22.66 -16.20 1.11
C SER A 113 21.72 -16.32 -0.09
N GLU A 114 22.26 -16.53 -1.30
CA GLU A 114 21.43 -16.71 -2.50
C GLU A 114 20.41 -17.86 -2.37
N PRO A 115 20.74 -19.05 -1.83
CA PRO A 115 19.75 -20.10 -1.62
C PRO A 115 18.60 -19.67 -0.72
N GLN A 116 18.88 -18.90 0.34
CA GLN A 116 17.85 -18.37 1.23
C GLN A 116 16.97 -17.33 0.53
N VAL A 117 17.54 -16.48 -0.33
CA VAL A 117 16.76 -15.54 -1.15
C VAL A 117 15.80 -16.30 -2.06
N GLN A 118 16.27 -17.35 -2.74
CA GLN A 118 15.43 -18.16 -3.63
C GLN A 118 14.35 -18.93 -2.86
N GLU A 119 14.68 -19.46 -1.67
CA GLU A 119 13.73 -20.15 -0.80
C GLU A 119 12.61 -19.21 -0.34
N TRP A 120 12.95 -18.03 0.17
CA TRP A 120 11.98 -17.01 0.58
C TRP A 120 11.07 -16.60 -0.58
N ALA A 121 11.66 -16.34 -1.75
CA ALA A 121 10.92 -15.94 -2.93
C ALA A 121 9.99 -17.04 -3.46
N SER A 122 10.46 -18.29 -3.45
CA SER A 122 9.65 -19.46 -3.81
C SER A 122 8.51 -19.68 -2.82
N SER A 123 8.75 -19.52 -1.51
CA SER A 123 7.71 -19.66 -0.48
C SER A 123 6.63 -18.59 -0.66
N ALA A 124 7.03 -17.32 -0.82
CA ALA A 124 6.10 -16.22 -1.10
C ALA A 124 5.24 -16.49 -2.34
N THR A 125 5.88 -17.00 -3.39
CA THR A 125 5.22 -17.37 -4.65
C THR A 125 4.18 -18.47 -4.44
N GLN A 126 4.51 -19.50 -3.67
CA GLN A 126 3.59 -20.61 -3.37
C GLN A 126 2.39 -20.15 -2.54
N GLU A 127 2.61 -19.33 -1.51
CA GLU A 127 1.54 -18.76 -0.68
C GLU A 127 0.57 -17.89 -1.49
N LEU A 128 1.05 -17.26 -2.57
CA LEU A 128 0.25 -16.44 -3.47
C LEU A 128 -0.33 -17.21 -4.68
N GLY A 129 -0.26 -18.55 -4.67
CA GLY A 129 -0.91 -19.40 -5.68
C GLY A 129 -0.05 -19.75 -6.90
N GLY A 130 1.25 -19.45 -6.86
CA GLY A 130 2.20 -19.80 -7.91
C GLY A 130 2.33 -18.74 -9.01
N CYS A 131 3.35 -18.91 -9.86
CA CYS A 131 3.70 -17.90 -10.87
C CYS A 131 2.62 -17.66 -11.92
N ASP A 132 1.89 -18.69 -12.34
CA ASP A 132 0.85 -18.54 -13.35
C ASP A 132 -0.31 -17.69 -12.82
N ALA A 133 -0.73 -17.93 -11.57
CA ALA A 133 -1.78 -17.15 -10.92
C ALA A 133 -1.34 -15.70 -10.69
N LEU A 134 -0.10 -15.50 -10.23
CA LEU A 134 0.48 -14.17 -10.04
C LEU A 134 0.55 -13.38 -11.35
N LYS A 135 1.06 -13.97 -12.43
CA LYS A 135 1.12 -13.33 -13.75
C LYS A 135 -0.27 -13.02 -14.29
N ALA A 136 -1.21 -13.95 -14.17
CA ALA A 136 -2.58 -13.73 -14.61
C ALA A 136 -3.27 -12.58 -13.84
N ALA A 137 -3.10 -12.51 -12.52
CA ALA A 137 -3.61 -11.41 -11.71
C ALA A 137 -2.94 -10.08 -12.07
N HIS A 138 -1.62 -10.10 -12.20
CA HIS A 138 -0.80 -8.97 -12.63
C HIS A 138 -1.24 -8.42 -13.99
N ASP A 139 -1.56 -9.29 -14.95
CA ASP A 139 -2.01 -8.92 -16.30
C ASP A 139 -3.47 -8.49 -16.34
N ALA A 140 -4.35 -9.09 -15.53
CA ALA A 140 -5.74 -8.67 -15.42
C ALA A 140 -5.85 -7.22 -14.89
N GLU A 141 -4.93 -6.83 -14.00
CA GLU A 141 -4.80 -5.46 -13.52
C GLU A 141 -4.35 -4.47 -14.62
N LEU A 142 -3.83 -4.91 -15.77
CA LEU A 142 -3.53 -4.02 -16.93
C LEU A 142 -4.76 -3.58 -17.71
N GLN A 143 -5.85 -4.32 -17.59
CA GLN A 143 -7.03 -4.14 -18.45
C GLN A 143 -8.09 -3.23 -17.82
N GLN A 144 -7.84 -2.72 -16.61
CA GLN A 144 -8.72 -1.82 -15.86
C GLN A 144 -8.16 -0.40 -15.81
#